data_AF-A0A6G1C6M4-F1
#
_entry.id   AF-A0A6G1C6M4-F1
#
_cell.length_a   1.000
_cell.length_b   1.000
_cell.length_c   1.000
_cell.angle_alpha   90.00
_cell.angle_beta   90.00
_cell.angle_gamma   90.00
#
_symmetry.space_group_name_H-M   'P 1'
#
loop_
_entity.id
_entity.type
_entity.pdbx_description
1 polymer ?
#
loop_
_entity_poly.entity_id
_entity_poly.type
_entity_poly.pdbx_seq_one_letter_code
_entity_poly.pdbx_strand_id
1 'polypeptide(L)' 'MSSLKHLLVLIDCTDAMAHEVEAKEAAIREATNHLCKHIHIEINTNWTWKMVKDDDDVGIKCKEEASMKHLRQAEN' A
#
# COMPACT_ATOMS: atom_id res chain seq x y z
N MET A 1 -11.01 24.62 30.55
CA MET A 1 -10.73 23.22 30.20
C MET A 1 -10.24 23.19 28.76
N SER A 2 -9.07 22.62 28.50
CA SER A 2 -8.49 22.53 27.17
C SER A 2 -8.95 21.22 26.53
N SER A 3 -9.68 21.29 25.42
CA SER A 3 -10.03 20.11 24.62
C SER A 3 -9.00 19.91 23.51
N LEU A 4 -8.72 18.64 23.18
CA LEU A 4 -7.93 18.30 22.00
C LEU A 4 -8.73 18.69 20.76
N LYS A 5 -8.12 19.48 19.86
CA LYS A 5 -8.76 19.95 18.62
C LYS A 5 -8.17 19.33 17.36
N HIS A 6 -6.88 19.01 17.41
CA HIS A 6 -6.12 18.48 16.28
C HIS A 6 -5.24 17.33 16.75
N LEU A 7 -5.27 16.21 16.02
CA LEU A 7 -4.41 15.05 16.24
C LEU A 7 -3.65 14.76 14.94
N LEU A 8 -2.33 14.81 15.01
CA LEU A 8 -1.45 14.37 13.92
C LEU A 8 -0.88 13.00 14.26
N VAL A 9 -1.03 12.05 13.35
CA VAL A 9 -0.46 10.70 13.46
C VAL A 9 0.53 10.48 12.34
N LEU A 10 1.76 10.11 12.72
CA LEU A 10 2.81 9.75 11.77
C LEU A 10 3.01 8.24 11.80
N ILE A 11 2.85 7.60 10.65
CA ILE A 11 3.10 6.17 10.48
C ILE A 11 4.47 6.02 9.83
N ASP A 12 5.40 5.36 10.53
CA ASP A 12 6.67 4.94 9.94
C ASP A 12 6.42 3.70 9.09
N CYS A 13 6.64 3.82 7.78
CA CYS A 13 6.44 2.75 6.81
C CYS A 13 7.72 1.99 6.49
N THR A 14 8.82 2.23 7.20
CA THR A 14 10.08 1.49 6.99
C THR A 14 9.85 -0.01 7.19
N ASP A 15 10.20 -0.81 6.19
CA ASP A 15 10.06 -2.28 6.18
C ASP A 15 8.62 -2.80 6.39
N ALA A 16 7.61 -1.93 6.29
CA ALA A 16 6.21 -2.32 6.38
C ALA A 16 5.67 -2.79 5.02
N MET A 17 4.71 -3.73 5.05
CA MET A 17 3.92 -4.08 3.86
C MET A 17 2.75 -3.11 3.66
N ALA A 18 2.27 -2.97 2.43
CA ALA A 18 1.18 -2.05 2.11
C ALA A 18 -0.09 -2.31 2.93
N HIS A 19 -0.50 -3.57 3.00
CA HIS A 19 -1.70 -3.97 3.74
C HIS A 19 -1.57 -3.75 5.27
N GLU A 20 -0.37 -3.78 5.83
CA GLU A 20 -0.15 -3.48 7.26
C GLU A 20 -0.36 -1.99 7.55
N VAL A 21 0.13 -1.13 6.65
CA VAL A 21 -0.06 0.32 6.75
C VAL A 21 -1.55 0.67 6.63
N GLU A 22 -2.24 0.09 5.63
CA GLU A 22 -3.69 0.28 5.45
C GLU A 22 -4.50 -0.16 6.67
N ALA A 23 -4.19 -1.33 7.23
CA ALA A 23 -4.85 -1.82 8.43
C ALA A 23 -4.64 -0.88 9.63
N LYS A 24 -3.43 -0.31 9.78
CA LYS A 24 -3.17 0.68 10.84
C LYS A 24 -3.92 1.98 10.63
N GLU A 25 -3.95 2.51 9.41
CA GLU A 25 -4.73 3.72 9.11
C GLU A 25 -6.21 3.53 9.43
N ALA A 26 -6.77 2.38 9.05
CA ALA A 26 -8.17 2.04 9.35
C ALA A 26 -8.42 1.99 10.86
N ALA A 27 -7.55 1.31 11.62
CA ALA A 27 -7.68 1.23 13.08
C ALA A 27 -7.58 2.61 13.76
N ILE A 28 -6.67 3.48 13.30
CA ILE A 28 -6.56 4.85 13.82
C ILE A 28 -7.84 5.63 13.54
N ARG A 29 -8.35 5.58 12.31
CA ARG A 29 -9.61 6.25 11.94
C ARG A 29 -10.78 5.74 12.77
N GLU A 30 -10.88 4.42 12.95
CA GLU A 30 -11.93 3.82 13.76
C GLU A 30 -11.85 4.30 15.22
N ALA A 31 -10.70 4.13 15.88
CA ALA A 31 -10.52 4.50 17.28
C ALA A 31 -10.81 5.98 17.54
N THR A 32 -10.45 6.83 16.59
CA THR A 32 -10.62 8.28 16.73
C THR A 32 -12.04 8.76 16.39
N ASN A 33 -12.75 8.07 15.50
CA ASN A 33 -14.17 8.34 15.22
C ASN A 33 -15.03 8.15 16.48
N HIS A 34 -14.63 7.26 17.38
CA HIS A 34 -15.28 7.04 18.68
C HIS A 34 -14.96 8.14 19.70
N LEU A 35 -13.85 8.87 19.55
CA LEU A 35 -13.34 9.79 20.57
C LEU A 35 -14.04 11.16 20.52
N CYS A 36 -14.21 11.75 19.33
CA CYS A 36 -15.02 12.96 19.15
C CYS A 36 -15.12 13.35 17.66
N LYS A 37 -16.32 13.62 17.14
CA LYS A 37 -16.54 14.14 15.78
C LYS A 37 -15.93 15.51 15.52
N HIS A 38 -15.48 16.20 16.57
CA HIS A 38 -14.96 17.57 16.51
C HIS A 38 -13.43 17.64 16.44
N ILE A 39 -12.72 16.51 16.54
CA ILE A 39 -11.27 16.48 16.41
C ILE A 39 -10.92 16.37 14.93
N HIS A 40 -10.07 17.26 14.44
CA HIS A 40 -9.46 17.11 13.13
C HIS A 40 -8.28 16.16 13.22
N ILE A 41 -8.23 15.18 12.32
CA ILE A 41 -7.23 14.12 12.35
C ILE A 41 -6.51 14.11 11.02
N GLU A 42 -5.19 14.19 11.10
CA GLU A 42 -4.28 14.08 9.98
C GLU A 42 -3.44 12.83 10.18
N ILE A 43 -3.41 11.95 9.18
CA ILE A 43 -2.59 10.74 9.18
C ILE A 43 -1.62 10.87 8.02
N ASN A 44 -0.32 10.87 8.33
CA ASN A 44 0.74 10.94 7.33
C ASN A 44 1.58 9.67 7.38
N THR A 45 1.79 9.09 6.21
CA THR A 45 2.68 7.94 6.00
C THR A 45 4.07 8.44 5.60
N ASN A 46 5.06 8.12 6.44
CA ASN A 46 6.44 8.52 6.25
C ASN A 46 7.26 7.37 5.68
N TRP A 47 8.23 7.69 4.83
CA TRP A 47 9.17 6.71 4.26
C TRP A 47 8.49 5.59 3.46
N THR A 48 7.37 5.88 2.80
CA THR A 48 6.64 4.91 1.96
C THR A 48 7.50 4.24 0.89
N TRP A 49 8.55 4.92 0.41
CA TRP A 49 9.53 4.38 -0.53
C TRP A 49 10.45 3.27 0.07
N LYS A 50 10.47 3.12 1.40
CA LYS A 50 11.16 2.04 2.13
C LYS A 50 10.25 0.87 2.50
N MET A 51 8.99 0.88 2.05
CA MET A 51 8.08 -0.24 2.26
C MET A 51 8.58 -1.47 1.52
N VAL A 52 8.26 -2.64 2.07
CA VAL A 52 8.49 -3.91 1.38
C VAL A 52 7.59 -3.91 0.15
N LYS A 53 8.18 -4.18 -1.02
CA LYS A 53 7.41 -4.34 -2.25
C LYS A 53 6.70 -5.68 -2.18
N ASP A 54 5.40 -5.69 -2.39
CA ASP A 54 4.67 -6.93 -2.59
C ASP A 54 5.21 -7.57 -3.88
N ASP A 55 5.84 -8.74 -3.78
CA ASP A 55 6.44 -9.51 -4.89
C ASP A 55 5.37 -10.13 -5.82
N ASP A 56 4.19 -9.53 -5.92
CA ASP A 56 3.07 -10.03 -6.71
C ASP A 56 3.23 -9.79 -8.22
N ASP A 57 4.31 -9.16 -8.67
CA ASP A 57 4.60 -8.89 -10.10
C ASP A 57 5.75 -9.75 -10.68
N VAL A 58 6.09 -10.89 -10.03
CA VAL A 58 6.96 -11.93 -10.62
C VAL A 58 6.11 -13.00 -11.34
N GLY A 59 4.98 -12.61 -11.93
CA GLY A 59 4.00 -13.51 -12.54
C GLY A 59 3.75 -13.36 -14.04
N ILE A 60 4.24 -12.29 -14.68
CA ILE A 60 3.90 -11.97 -16.08
C ILE A 60 5.15 -11.64 -16.93
N LYS A 61 6.22 -12.46 -16.84
CA LYS A 61 7.35 -12.38 -17.79
C LYS A 61 7.91 -13.72 -18.25
N CYS A 62 7.12 -14.80 -18.20
CA CYS A 62 7.56 -16.12 -18.69
C CYS A 62 6.52 -16.80 -19.60
N LYS A 63 5.90 -16.10 -20.57
CA LYS A 63 5.07 -16.77 -21.62
C LYS A 63 5.11 -16.14 -23.03
N GLU A 64 6.06 -15.25 -23.35
CA GLU A 64 6.15 -14.68 -24.72
C GLU A 64 7.25 -15.26 -25.61
N GLU A 65 8.02 -16.26 -25.17
CA GLU A 65 9.06 -16.88 -26.03
C GLU A 65 8.64 -18.19 -26.71
N ALA A 66 7.41 -18.68 -26.48
CA ALA A 66 6.93 -19.92 -27.11
C ALA A 66 6.11 -19.69 -28.40
N SER A 67 5.69 -18.45 -28.71
CA SER A 67 4.76 -18.22 -29.84
C SER A 67 5.44 -17.86 -31.18
N MET A 68 6.75 -17.61 -31.23
CA MET A 68 7.44 -17.23 -32.48
C MET A 68 8.21 -18.36 -33.18
N LYS A 69 8.13 -19.61 -32.71
CA LYS A 69 8.80 -20.75 -33.39
C LYS A 69 7.89 -21.55 -34.32
N HIS A 70 6.59 -21.27 -34.41
CA HIS A 70 5.68 -22.01 -35.30
C HIS A 70 5.31 -21.33 -36.62
N LEU A 71 5.89 -20.17 -36.97
CA LEU A 71 5.57 -19.48 -38.21
C LEU A 71 6.65 -19.56 -39.31
N ARG A 72 7.62 -20.49 -39.23
CA ARG A 72 8.67 -20.67 -40.25
C ARG A 72 8.86 -22.12 -40.74
N GLN A 73 7.77 -22.88 -40.90
CA GLN A 73 7.81 -24.19 -41.56
C GLN A 73 6.61 -24.46 -42.50
N ALA A 74 5.97 -23.40 -43.02
CA ALA A 74 4.89 -23.55 -44.01
C ALA A 74 5.20 -22.90 -45.37
N GLU A 75 6.48 -22.72 -45.70
CA GLU A 75 6.93 -22.36 -47.05
C GLU A 75 8.19 -23.18 -47.37
N ASN A 76 7.98 -24.41 -47.81
CA ASN A 76 8.83 -25.16 -48.74
C ASN A 76 8.08 -26.41 -49.22
#